data_AF-A0A5C6AXR3-F1
#
_entry.id   AF-A0A5C6AXR3-F1
#
_cell.length_a   1.000
_cell.length_b   1.000
_cell.length_c   1.000
_cell.angle_alpha   90.00
_cell.angle_beta   90.00
_cell.angle_gamma   90.00
#
_symmetry.space_group_name_H-M   'P 1'
#
loop_
_entity.id
_entity.type
_entity.pdbx_description
1 polymer ?
#
loop_
_entity_poly.entity_id
_entity_poly.type
_entity_poly.pdbx_seq_one_letter_code
_entity_poly.pdbx_strand_id
1 'polypeptide(L)'
;MAAVRSVLATLSMQSAQTRPRRWDFRCTITLQMRLNRAKRWTDRYGNTGRWTTTRVLKLISNRTYLGEIPNGESTLPGEYAPIVKPDVFDRAQQHIVERRTRKPGRRENPQEFLLRGILVCGWCERPMTTSYSHHRNIRYLYYRCRSQAGGRPPCSNVSVKRYDIEQFVIDTLGEPQSDDPDFMDELREVWTQLNQDQQRRLLPELLTRVIFNPDLGTVEIECDEAEVRGLTADPSVSSD
;
A
#
# COMPACT_ATOMS: atom_id res chain seq x y z
N MET A 1 63.35 -20.84 24.17
CA MET A 1 64.24 -20.29 25.21
C MET A 1 64.88 -19.05 24.61
N ALA A 2 64.89 -17.84 25.15
CA ALA A 2 64.49 -17.27 26.42
C ALA A 2 64.24 -15.76 26.13
N ALA A 3 63.18 -15.17 26.70
CA ALA A 3 63.25 -14.22 27.81
C ALA A 3 63.86 -12.84 27.42
N VAL A 4 63.10 -11.75 27.29
CA VAL A 4 62.40 -10.94 28.33
C VAL A 4 63.31 -9.91 29.02
N ARG A 5 62.80 -8.64 29.04
CA ARG A 5 63.05 -7.46 29.93
C ARG A 5 63.72 -6.25 29.23
N SER A 6 62.99 -5.15 28.99
CA SER A 6 62.56 -4.06 29.90
C SER A 6 63.73 -3.09 30.21
N VAL A 7 63.62 -1.76 30.23
CA VAL A 7 62.61 -0.95 30.93
C VAL A 7 62.85 0.57 30.65
N LEU A 8 61.74 1.32 30.49
CA LEU A 8 61.40 2.70 30.91
C LEU A 8 62.21 3.95 30.49
N ALA A 9 61.48 4.93 29.95
CA ALA A 9 61.41 6.31 30.47
C ALA A 9 60.06 6.95 30.06
N THR A 10 59.01 6.89 30.89
CA THR A 10 58.45 7.98 31.74
C THR A 10 58.44 9.39 31.14
N LEU A 11 57.23 9.88 30.84
CA LEU A 11 56.70 11.25 31.00
C LEU A 11 55.17 11.11 30.84
N SER A 12 54.39 10.87 31.89
CA SER A 12 53.81 11.90 32.78
C SER A 12 53.30 13.14 32.04
N MET A 13 52.06 13.10 31.54
CA MET A 13 51.16 14.25 31.63
C MET A 13 49.73 13.75 31.89
N GLN A 14 49.24 14.14 33.06
CA GLN A 14 47.84 14.10 33.45
C GLN A 14 47.02 15.12 32.65
N SER A 15 45.69 15.00 32.77
CA SER A 15 44.62 15.82 32.18
C SER A 15 44.19 15.32 30.79
N ALA A 16 42.91 15.09 30.49
CA ALA A 16 41.69 15.44 31.18
C ALA A 16 40.61 14.43 30.79
N GLN A 17 39.82 13.98 31.77
CA GLN A 17 38.54 13.33 31.55
C GLN A 17 37.62 14.29 30.78
N THR A 18 37.64 14.24 29.44
CA THR A 18 36.64 14.95 28.63
C THR A 18 35.38 14.11 28.60
N ARG A 19 34.45 14.44 29.52
CA ARG A 19 33.04 14.01 29.44
C ARG A 19 32.58 14.15 27.98
N PRO A 20 31.98 13.12 27.37
CA PRO A 20 31.47 13.25 26.01
C PRO A 20 30.51 14.44 25.97
N ARG A 21 30.83 15.41 25.11
CA ARG A 21 29.97 16.57 24.87
C ARG A 21 28.61 16.02 24.47
N ARG A 22 27.61 16.33 25.29
CA ARG A 22 26.19 16.09 25.01
C ARG A 22 25.86 16.76 23.68
N TRP A 23 25.88 16.00 22.59
CA TRP A 23 25.41 16.47 21.29
C TRP A 23 23.89 16.50 21.36
N ASP A 24 23.35 17.69 21.66
CA ASP A 24 21.91 17.92 21.69
C ASP A 24 21.39 17.80 20.24
N PHE A 25 20.79 16.64 19.92
CA PHE A 25 20.22 16.31 18.61
C PHE A 25 18.95 17.15 18.30
N ARG A 26 19.11 18.47 18.19
CA ARG A 26 18.06 19.42 17.80
C ARG A 26 18.35 20.05 16.44
N CYS A 27 18.85 19.29 15.46
CA CYS A 27 19.29 19.85 14.18
C CYS A 27 18.47 19.46 12.93
N THR A 28 17.16 19.22 13.07
CA THR A 28 16.27 19.10 11.88
C THR A 28 15.04 19.97 11.91
N ILE A 29 14.56 20.42 13.07
CA ILE A 29 13.44 21.37 13.12
C ILE A 29 13.90 22.73 12.53
N THR A 30 15.17 23.09 12.71
CA THR A 30 15.71 24.40 12.32
C THR A 30 15.81 24.61 10.80
N LEU A 31 16.13 23.58 10.02
CA LEU A 31 16.20 23.69 8.55
C LEU A 31 14.79 23.71 7.93
N GLN A 32 13.89 22.90 8.47
CA GLN A 32 12.48 22.83 8.07
C GLN A 32 11.75 24.15 8.39
N MET A 33 12.10 24.82 9.50
CA MET A 33 11.54 26.13 9.87
C MET A 33 12.13 27.31 9.07
N ARG A 34 13.40 27.28 8.68
CA ARG A 34 14.02 28.38 7.90
C ARG A 34 13.55 28.42 6.45
N LEU A 35 13.39 27.27 5.78
CA LEU A 35 12.81 27.21 4.43
C LEU A 35 11.29 27.49 4.42
N ASN A 36 10.58 27.21 5.51
CA ASN A 36 9.17 27.60 5.65
C ASN A 36 8.95 29.11 5.84
N ARG A 37 9.99 29.90 6.20
CA ARG A 37 9.89 31.37 6.25
C ARG A 37 9.87 31.99 4.84
N ALA A 38 10.68 31.48 3.92
CA ALA A 38 10.55 31.76 2.50
C ALA A 38 9.40 30.91 1.96
N LYS A 39 8.14 31.26 2.25
CA LYS A 39 6.92 30.47 1.96
C LYS A 39 6.80 29.96 0.49
N ARG A 40 7.64 30.45 -0.42
CA ARG A 40 7.72 30.05 -1.82
C ARG A 40 9.17 29.87 -2.28
N TRP A 41 9.40 28.93 -3.18
CA TRP A 41 10.61 28.83 -4.00
C TRP A 41 10.34 29.44 -5.37
N THR A 42 11.42 29.83 -6.05
CA THR A 42 11.43 30.31 -7.42
C THR A 42 12.49 29.55 -8.21
N ASP A 43 12.16 28.99 -9.37
CA ASP A 43 13.19 28.41 -10.26
C ASP A 43 13.78 29.45 -11.21
N ARG A 44 14.78 29.02 -11.99
CA ARG A 44 15.44 29.84 -13.01
C ARG A 44 14.51 30.28 -14.15
N TYR A 45 13.33 29.69 -14.28
CA TYR A 45 12.34 29.97 -15.32
C TYR A 45 11.20 30.86 -14.80
N GLY A 46 11.31 31.35 -13.56
CA GLY A 46 10.31 32.22 -12.93
C GLY A 46 9.11 31.47 -12.35
N ASN A 47 9.09 30.13 -12.38
CA ASN A 47 8.01 29.39 -11.73
C ASN A 47 8.14 29.50 -10.22
N THR A 48 7.01 29.75 -9.55
CA THR A 48 6.97 29.86 -8.09
C THR A 48 6.06 28.79 -7.49
N GLY A 49 6.44 28.25 -6.34
CA GLY A 49 5.62 27.25 -5.65
C GLY A 49 5.87 27.24 -4.16
N ARG A 50 4.95 26.65 -3.39
CA ARG A 50 5.16 26.46 -1.94
C ARG A 50 6.18 25.36 -1.67
N TRP A 51 6.96 25.52 -0.60
CA TRP A 51 7.75 24.41 -0.07
C TRP A 51 6.81 23.39 0.57
N THR A 52 6.74 22.20 -0.02
CA THR A 52 6.03 21.06 0.57
C THR A 52 7.05 20.03 1.05
N THR A 53 6.70 19.27 2.09
CA THR A 53 7.55 18.19 2.63
C THR A 53 8.00 17.23 1.52
N THR A 54 7.08 16.83 0.64
CA THR A 54 7.38 15.97 -0.52
C THR A 54 8.43 16.57 -1.45
N ARG A 55 8.37 17.89 -1.71
CA ARG A 55 9.33 18.55 -2.60
C ARG A 55 10.71 18.67 -1.96
N VAL A 56 10.77 18.99 -0.67
CA VAL A 56 12.04 19.03 0.08
C VAL A 56 12.69 17.65 0.11
N LEU A 57 11.92 16.58 0.35
CA LEU A 57 12.42 15.21 0.30
C LEU A 57 12.93 14.84 -1.10
N LYS A 58 12.21 15.19 -2.16
CA LYS A 58 12.67 14.97 -3.55
C LYS A 58 14.00 15.69 -3.83
N LEU A 59 14.17 16.90 -3.32
CA LEU A 59 15.40 17.67 -3.48
C LEU A 59 16.56 16.97 -2.76
N ILE A 60 16.40 16.66 -1.48
CA ILE A 60 17.47 16.00 -0.69
C ILE A 60 17.81 14.61 -1.24
N SER A 61 16.87 13.93 -1.90
CA SER A 61 17.08 12.60 -2.50
C SER A 61 17.63 12.64 -3.94
N ASN A 62 17.87 13.82 -4.51
CA ASN A 62 18.31 13.93 -5.90
C ASN A 62 19.82 13.66 -6.04
N ARG A 63 20.18 12.58 -6.75
CA ARG A 63 21.57 12.20 -7.02
C ARG A 63 22.32 13.18 -7.93
N THR A 64 21.62 14.05 -8.64
CA THR A 64 22.25 15.17 -9.38
C THR A 64 23.11 16.05 -8.46
N TYR A 65 22.85 16.10 -7.15
CA TYR A 65 23.73 16.85 -6.24
C TYR A 65 25.12 16.19 -6.01
N LEU A 66 25.26 14.92 -6.36
CA LEU A 66 26.51 14.15 -6.32
C LEU A 66 27.30 14.19 -7.64
N GLY A 67 26.84 14.91 -8.65
CA GLY A 67 27.46 14.81 -9.98
C GLY A 67 26.93 13.64 -10.80
N GLU A 68 25.81 13.02 -10.41
CA GLU A 68 25.32 11.76 -10.97
C GLU A 68 24.01 11.94 -11.73
N ILE A 69 23.89 11.33 -12.92
CA ILE A 69 22.67 11.34 -13.75
C ILE A 69 22.02 9.95 -13.70
N PRO A 70 20.73 9.84 -13.30
CA PRO A 70 20.02 8.57 -13.33
C PRO A 70 19.75 8.14 -14.79
N ASN A 71 20.12 6.92 -15.14
CA ASN A 71 19.85 6.29 -16.44
C ASN A 71 19.19 4.92 -16.24
N GLY A 72 17.86 4.91 -16.09
CA GLY A 72 17.09 3.71 -15.79
C GLY A 72 17.49 3.14 -14.42
N GLU A 73 17.99 1.91 -14.40
CA GLU A 73 18.50 1.23 -13.19
C GLU A 73 19.97 1.57 -12.87
N SER A 74 20.67 2.22 -13.81
CA SER A 74 22.08 2.60 -13.66
C SER A 74 22.25 4.09 -13.36
N THR A 75 23.40 4.47 -12.83
CA THR A 75 23.76 5.87 -12.60
C THR A 75 25.04 6.18 -13.38
N LEU A 76 25.01 7.23 -14.20
CA LEU A 76 26.16 7.67 -14.98
C LEU A 76 26.82 8.89 -14.31
N PRO A 77 28.15 9.03 -14.36
CA PRO A 77 28.81 10.26 -13.97
C PRO A 77 28.36 11.38 -14.92
N GLY A 78 27.84 12.46 -14.36
CA GLY A 78 27.51 13.68 -15.07
C GLY A 78 28.75 14.56 -15.27
N GLU A 79 28.68 15.45 -16.27
CA GLU A 79 29.78 16.38 -16.61
C GLU A 79 29.90 17.57 -15.63
N TYR A 80 29.04 17.66 -14.62
CA TYR A 80 28.98 18.78 -13.69
C TYR A 80 29.60 18.42 -12.33
N ALA A 81 30.22 19.42 -11.71
CA ALA A 81 30.85 19.26 -10.40
C ALA A 81 29.80 18.95 -9.31
N PRO A 82 30.10 18.02 -8.39
CA PRO A 82 29.21 17.70 -7.27
C PRO A 82 29.01 18.93 -6.37
N ILE A 83 27.76 19.19 -6.01
CA ILE A 83 27.39 20.29 -5.09
C ILE A 83 27.53 19.83 -3.64
N VAL A 84 27.28 18.54 -3.37
CA VAL A 84 27.31 17.94 -2.03
C VAL A 84 28.29 16.78 -2.04
N LYS A 85 29.00 16.58 -0.93
CA LYS A 85 29.90 15.44 -0.75
C LYS A 85 29.09 14.14 -0.53
N PRO A 86 29.59 12.97 -1.00
CA PRO A 86 28.90 11.69 -0.84
C PRO A 86 28.53 11.35 0.60
N ASP A 87 29.45 11.58 1.54
CA ASP A 87 29.25 11.34 2.97
C ASP A 87 28.07 12.12 3.57
N VAL A 88 27.91 13.39 3.15
CA VAL A 88 26.81 14.25 3.60
C VAL A 88 25.48 13.78 3.01
N PHE A 89 25.49 13.38 1.74
CA PHE A 89 24.30 12.86 1.07
C PHE A 89 23.83 11.54 1.70
N ASP A 90 24.74 10.60 1.94
CA ASP A 90 24.43 9.30 2.52
C ASP A 90 23.85 9.44 3.92
N ARG A 91 24.43 10.30 4.76
CA ARG A 91 23.88 10.63 6.08
C ARG A 91 22.48 11.23 6.00
N ALA A 92 22.22 12.08 5.01
CA ALA A 92 20.89 12.64 4.81
C ALA A 92 19.87 11.56 4.41
N GLN A 93 20.26 10.63 3.53
CA GLN A 93 19.40 9.49 3.16
C GLN A 93 19.12 8.57 4.34
N GLN A 94 20.13 8.26 5.15
CA GLN A 94 19.98 7.46 6.37
C GLN A 94 18.96 8.09 7.31
N HIS A 95 19.05 9.40 7.57
CA HIS A 95 18.08 10.09 8.42
C HIS A 95 16.66 10.11 7.84
N ILE A 96 16.50 10.15 6.51
CA ILE A 96 15.18 10.04 5.87
C ILE A 96 14.58 8.65 6.12
N VAL A 97 15.39 7.60 5.99
CA VAL A 97 14.98 6.21 6.23
C VAL A 97 14.65 5.97 7.69
N GLU A 98 15.49 6.40 8.63
CA GLU A 98 15.27 6.27 10.08
C GLU A 98 13.97 6.92 10.54
N ARG A 99 13.63 8.07 9.95
CA ARG A 99 12.41 8.83 10.30
C ARG A 99 11.16 8.34 9.59
N ARG A 100 11.30 7.39 8.67
CA ARG A 100 10.16 6.86 7.94
C ARG A 100 9.32 6.00 8.89
N THR A 101 8.21 6.57 9.37
CA THR A 101 7.28 5.89 10.29
C THR A 101 6.37 4.86 9.62
N ARG A 102 6.35 4.80 8.28
CA ARG A 102 5.48 3.89 7.51
C ARG A 102 6.24 3.27 6.35
N LYS A 103 6.13 1.96 6.19
CA LYS A 103 6.64 1.27 4.99
C LYS A 103 5.96 1.87 3.74
N PRO A 104 6.71 2.09 2.64
CA PRO A 104 6.11 2.45 1.36
C PRO A 104 5.27 1.25 0.91
N GLY A 105 3.96 1.45 0.87
CA GLY A 105 2.98 0.46 0.47
C GLY A 105 1.63 1.13 0.37
N ARG A 106 0.81 0.68 -0.57
CA ARG A 106 -0.61 1.05 -0.60
C ARG A 106 -1.18 0.66 0.76
N ARG A 107 -1.95 1.54 1.41
CA ARG A 107 -2.78 1.13 2.56
C ARG A 107 -3.79 0.13 1.99
N GLU A 108 -3.47 -1.13 2.07
CA GLU A 108 -4.39 -2.19 1.71
C GLU A 108 -5.16 -2.53 2.98
N ASN A 109 -6.44 -2.12 3.04
CA ASN A 109 -7.39 -2.73 3.95
C ASN A 109 -8.10 -3.81 3.13
N PRO A 110 -7.72 -5.09 3.28
CA PRO A 110 -8.40 -6.18 2.57
C PRO A 110 -9.90 -6.19 2.86
N GLN A 111 -10.28 -5.88 4.10
CA GLN A 111 -11.67 -5.82 4.57
C GLN A 111 -12.52 -4.69 3.95
N GLU A 112 -11.94 -3.75 3.21
CA GLU A 112 -12.72 -2.66 2.62
C GLU A 112 -13.50 -3.11 1.37
N PHE A 113 -13.06 -4.15 0.67
CA PHE A 113 -13.68 -4.67 -0.55
C PHE A 113 -13.60 -6.20 -0.58
N LEU A 114 -14.71 -6.88 -0.27
CA LEU A 114 -14.76 -8.33 -0.11
C LEU A 114 -14.54 -9.07 -1.45
N LEU A 115 -15.12 -8.55 -2.52
CA LEU A 115 -15.08 -9.12 -3.87
C LEU A 115 -13.86 -8.63 -4.68
N ARG A 116 -12.81 -8.11 -4.02
CA ARG A 116 -11.63 -7.58 -4.71
C ARG A 116 -10.87 -8.72 -5.39
N GLY A 117 -10.78 -8.68 -6.71
CA GLY A 117 -10.07 -9.69 -7.50
C GLY A 117 -10.95 -10.87 -7.92
N ILE A 118 -12.11 -11.04 -7.27
CA ILE A 118 -13.10 -12.08 -7.58
C ILE A 118 -14.16 -11.54 -8.54
N LEU A 119 -14.55 -10.27 -8.39
CA LEU A 119 -15.55 -9.63 -9.25
C LEU A 119 -14.98 -9.34 -10.65
N VAL A 120 -15.67 -9.81 -11.66
CA VAL A 120 -15.32 -9.74 -13.08
C VAL A 120 -16.43 -9.03 -13.86
N CYS A 121 -16.06 -8.23 -14.86
CA CYS A 121 -17.01 -7.56 -15.74
C CYS A 121 -17.43 -8.49 -16.89
N GLY A 122 -18.73 -8.73 -17.07
CA GLY A 122 -19.26 -9.60 -18.14
C GLY A 122 -18.93 -9.15 -19.57
N TRP A 123 -18.72 -7.85 -19.80
CA TRP A 123 -18.38 -7.34 -21.15
C TRP A 123 -16.94 -7.58 -21.59
N CYS A 124 -15.98 -7.53 -20.66
CA CYS A 124 -14.56 -7.62 -20.99
C CYS A 124 -13.82 -8.73 -20.28
N GLU A 125 -14.54 -9.49 -19.45
CA GLU A 125 -14.08 -10.62 -18.65
C GLU A 125 -12.87 -10.31 -17.76
N ARG A 126 -12.63 -9.02 -17.47
CA ARG A 126 -11.53 -8.57 -16.62
C ARG A 126 -11.98 -8.34 -15.19
N PRO A 127 -11.09 -8.56 -14.21
CA PRO A 127 -11.38 -8.24 -12.82
C PRO A 127 -11.65 -6.74 -12.66
N MET A 128 -12.73 -6.42 -11.96
CA MET A 128 -13.10 -5.04 -11.66
C MET A 128 -12.17 -4.49 -10.58
N THR A 129 -11.78 -3.22 -10.73
CA THR A 129 -10.90 -2.54 -9.78
C THR A 129 -11.72 -1.77 -8.75
N THR A 130 -11.22 -1.70 -7.53
CA THR A 130 -11.78 -0.85 -6.47
C THR A 130 -11.65 0.63 -6.81
N SER A 131 -12.71 1.40 -6.63
CA SER A 131 -12.73 2.86 -6.77
C SER A 131 -13.45 3.48 -5.58
N TYR A 132 -13.10 4.72 -5.24
CA TYR A 132 -13.82 5.48 -4.23
C TYR A 132 -14.05 6.91 -4.70
N SER A 133 -15.17 7.49 -4.29
CA SER A 133 -15.45 8.91 -4.44
C SER A 133 -15.73 9.52 -3.08
N HIS A 134 -15.45 10.82 -2.93
CA HIS A 134 -15.72 11.57 -1.72
C HIS A 134 -16.76 12.64 -2.02
N HIS A 135 -17.78 12.73 -1.18
CA HIS A 135 -18.70 13.86 -1.18
C HIS A 135 -18.84 14.35 0.26
N ARG A 136 -18.45 15.59 0.50
CA ARG A 136 -18.34 16.16 1.86
C ARG A 136 -17.46 15.28 2.75
N ASN A 137 -18.01 14.77 3.85
CA ASN A 137 -17.32 13.89 4.79
C ASN A 137 -17.66 12.39 4.59
N ILE A 138 -18.36 12.04 3.51
CA ILE A 138 -18.79 10.68 3.21
C ILE A 138 -17.91 10.12 2.09
N ARG A 139 -17.44 8.89 2.29
CA ARG A 139 -16.68 8.12 1.29
C ARG A 139 -17.58 7.04 0.71
N TYR A 140 -17.78 7.08 -0.60
CA TYR A 140 -18.53 6.05 -1.34
C TYR A 140 -17.55 5.09 -2.02
N LEU A 141 -17.84 3.80 -1.90
CA LEU A 141 -17.01 2.71 -2.40
C LEU A 141 -17.70 2.03 -3.58
N TYR A 142 -16.94 1.77 -4.65
CA TYR A 142 -17.45 1.20 -5.90
C TYR A 142 -16.48 0.16 -6.44
N TYR A 143 -17.03 -0.85 -7.12
CA TYR A 143 -16.29 -1.66 -8.07
C TYR A 143 -16.44 -1.02 -9.45
N ARG A 144 -15.33 -0.85 -10.17
CA ARG A 144 -15.31 -0.19 -11.48
C ARG A 144 -14.48 -0.98 -12.48
N CYS A 145 -15.04 -1.18 -13.67
CA CYS A 145 -14.27 -1.72 -14.78
C CYS A 145 -13.24 -0.68 -15.26
N ARG A 146 -11.95 -1.05 -15.24
CA ARG A 146 -10.84 -0.24 -15.78
C ARG A 146 -10.30 -0.88 -17.05
N SER A 147 -11.15 -0.92 -18.06
CA SER A 147 -10.88 -1.43 -19.40
C SER A 147 -9.73 -0.75 -20.14
N GLN A 148 -9.33 0.46 -19.72
CA GLN A 148 -8.18 1.23 -20.24
C GLN A 148 -6.81 0.60 -19.96
N ALA A 149 -6.70 -0.35 -19.02
CA ALA A 149 -5.46 -1.09 -18.81
C ALA A 149 -5.24 -2.08 -19.99
N GLY A 150 -4.17 -1.88 -20.76
CA GLY A 150 -3.75 -2.81 -21.83
C GLY A 150 -4.33 -2.55 -23.22
N GLY A 151 -4.63 -1.29 -23.58
CA GLY A 151 -4.81 -0.88 -24.99
C GLY A 151 -6.10 -1.37 -25.69
N ARG A 152 -7.09 -1.87 -24.96
CA ARG A 152 -8.40 -2.28 -25.50
C ARG A 152 -9.44 -1.15 -25.37
N PRO A 153 -10.48 -1.13 -26.21
CA PRO A 153 -11.55 -0.15 -26.11
C PRO A 153 -12.22 -0.22 -24.72
N PRO A 154 -12.56 0.92 -24.11
CA PRO A 154 -13.11 0.92 -22.78
C PRO A 154 -14.55 0.39 -22.73
N CYS A 155 -14.85 -0.54 -21.82
CA CYS A 155 -16.21 -0.69 -21.29
C CYS A 155 -16.66 0.68 -20.74
N SER A 156 -17.68 1.26 -21.36
CA SER A 156 -18.21 2.56 -21.00
C SER A 156 -18.92 2.48 -19.65
N ASN A 157 -18.41 3.24 -18.68
CA ASN A 157 -19.09 3.57 -17.42
C ASN A 157 -19.61 2.41 -16.55
N VAL A 158 -19.04 1.20 -16.68
CA VAL A 158 -19.42 0.06 -15.82
C VAL A 158 -18.87 0.27 -14.40
N SER A 159 -19.75 0.63 -13.48
CA SER A 159 -19.45 0.75 -12.05
C SER A 159 -20.65 0.36 -11.19
N VAL A 160 -20.38 -0.35 -10.10
CA VAL A 160 -21.41 -0.82 -9.16
C VAL A 160 -21.00 -0.39 -7.76
N LYS A 161 -21.96 0.02 -6.92
CA LYS A 161 -21.67 0.33 -5.51
C LYS A 161 -21.24 -0.93 -4.79
N ARG A 162 -20.26 -0.79 -3.91
CA ARG A 162 -19.73 -1.91 -3.12
C ARG A 162 -20.81 -2.60 -2.30
N TYR A 163 -21.61 -1.80 -1.57
CA TYR A 163 -22.66 -2.33 -0.70
C TYR A 163 -23.69 -3.14 -1.49
N ASP A 164 -24.20 -2.55 -2.58
CA ASP A 164 -25.25 -3.15 -3.38
C ASP A 164 -24.83 -4.53 -3.94
N ILE A 165 -23.60 -4.67 -4.49
CA ILE A 165 -23.14 -5.95 -5.04
C ILE A 165 -22.77 -6.97 -3.96
N GLU A 166 -22.10 -6.55 -2.88
CA GLU A 166 -21.72 -7.47 -1.80
C GLU A 166 -22.96 -8.01 -1.09
N GLN A 167 -23.96 -7.15 -0.84
CA GLN A 167 -25.21 -7.58 -0.24
C GLN A 167 -25.98 -8.51 -1.16
N PHE A 168 -26.08 -8.18 -2.46
CA PHE A 168 -26.73 -9.06 -3.42
C PHE A 168 -26.12 -10.47 -3.44
N VAL A 169 -24.79 -10.57 -3.39
CA VAL A 169 -24.09 -11.87 -3.34
C VAL A 169 -24.40 -12.63 -2.04
N ILE A 170 -24.40 -11.94 -0.89
CA ILE A 170 -24.77 -12.54 0.41
C ILE A 170 -26.20 -13.08 0.37
N ASP A 171 -27.13 -12.29 -0.16
CA ASP A 171 -28.55 -12.64 -0.25
C ASP A 171 -28.75 -13.82 -1.21
N THR A 172 -28.05 -13.83 -2.35
CA THR A 172 -28.12 -14.91 -3.35
C THR A 172 -27.60 -16.23 -2.81
N LEU A 173 -26.55 -16.20 -1.98
CA LEU A 173 -26.06 -17.41 -1.29
C LEU A 173 -27.06 -17.97 -0.26
N GLY A 174 -28.01 -17.15 0.22
CA GLY A 174 -29.12 -17.61 1.07
C GLY A 174 -30.30 -18.22 0.30
N GLU A 175 -30.45 -17.90 -0.99
CA GLU A 175 -31.47 -18.47 -1.87
C GLU A 175 -30.87 -18.93 -3.20
N PRO A 176 -29.97 -19.92 -3.18
CA PRO A 176 -29.32 -20.38 -4.38
C PRO A 176 -30.32 -21.02 -5.37
N GLN A 177 -30.20 -20.63 -6.64
CA GLN A 177 -30.85 -21.29 -7.76
C GLN A 177 -29.78 -22.05 -8.52
N SER A 178 -29.75 -23.39 -8.38
CA SER A 178 -28.74 -24.22 -9.03
C SER A 178 -29.33 -25.52 -9.55
N ASP A 179 -28.58 -26.17 -10.46
CA ASP A 179 -28.92 -27.46 -11.06
C ASP A 179 -28.68 -28.65 -10.11
N ASP A 180 -27.99 -28.44 -8.99
CA ASP A 180 -27.76 -29.43 -7.91
C ASP A 180 -28.44 -28.95 -6.61
N PRO A 181 -29.70 -29.36 -6.36
CA PRO A 181 -30.47 -28.91 -5.22
C PRO A 181 -29.88 -29.36 -3.88
N ASP A 182 -29.37 -30.60 -3.81
CA ASP A 182 -28.94 -31.23 -2.56
C ASP A 182 -27.71 -30.51 -1.99
N PHE A 183 -26.72 -30.21 -2.84
CA PHE A 183 -25.53 -29.49 -2.44
C PHE A 183 -25.82 -28.05 -1.97
N MET A 184 -26.75 -27.37 -2.64
CA MET A 184 -27.07 -25.98 -2.31
C MET A 184 -27.98 -25.84 -1.09
N ASP A 185 -28.80 -26.84 -0.79
CA ASP A 185 -29.60 -26.87 0.43
C ASP A 185 -28.72 -27.04 1.68
N GLU A 186 -27.67 -27.88 1.62
CA GLU A 186 -26.66 -27.97 2.69
C GLU A 186 -25.93 -26.63 2.90
N LEU A 187 -25.47 -25.99 1.82
CA LEU A 187 -24.83 -24.67 1.90
C LEU A 187 -25.79 -23.63 2.48
N ARG A 188 -27.06 -23.64 2.08
CA ARG A 188 -28.08 -22.71 2.57
C ARG A 188 -28.31 -22.89 4.08
N GLU A 189 -28.40 -24.12 4.55
CA GLU A 189 -28.63 -24.40 5.97
C GLU A 189 -27.49 -23.84 6.83
N VAL A 190 -26.23 -24.07 6.43
CA VAL A 190 -25.08 -23.52 7.15
C VAL A 190 -25.02 -22.00 7.00
N TRP A 191 -25.20 -21.46 5.80
CA TRP A 191 -25.09 -20.02 5.53
C TRP A 191 -26.11 -19.18 6.28
N THR A 192 -27.33 -19.69 6.46
CA THR A 192 -28.41 -19.00 7.19
C THR A 192 -28.22 -19.01 8.71
N GLN A 193 -27.41 -19.93 9.25
CA GLN A 193 -27.05 -19.96 10.67
C GLN A 193 -25.95 -18.95 11.02
N LEU A 194 -25.16 -18.52 10.03
CA LEU A 194 -24.07 -17.57 10.24
C LEU A 194 -24.58 -16.13 10.41
N ASN A 195 -23.91 -15.37 11.27
CA ASN A 195 -24.16 -13.93 11.38
C ASN A 195 -23.56 -13.14 10.19
N GLN A 196 -23.96 -11.89 10.02
CA GLN A 196 -23.48 -11.06 8.88
C GLN A 196 -21.96 -10.89 8.84
N ASP A 197 -21.28 -10.86 9.99
CA ASP A 197 -19.83 -10.69 10.03
C ASP A 197 -19.10 -11.97 9.60
N GLN A 198 -19.60 -13.14 10.00
CA GLN A 198 -19.13 -14.46 9.58
C GLN A 198 -19.36 -14.65 8.07
N GLN A 199 -20.56 -14.36 7.57
CA GLN A 199 -20.88 -14.41 6.14
C GLN A 199 -19.90 -13.55 5.33
N ARG A 200 -19.69 -12.29 5.73
CA ARG A 200 -18.77 -11.37 5.04
C ARG A 200 -17.32 -11.87 5.04
N ARG A 201 -16.89 -12.57 6.08
CA ARG A 201 -15.53 -13.09 6.20
C ARG A 201 -15.28 -14.29 5.30
N LEU A 202 -16.26 -15.19 5.18
CA LEU A 202 -16.16 -16.42 4.39
C LEU A 202 -16.42 -16.17 2.90
N LEU A 203 -17.11 -15.07 2.57
CA LEU A 203 -17.43 -14.70 1.20
C LEU A 203 -16.24 -14.71 0.22
N PRO A 204 -15.06 -14.12 0.50
CA PRO A 204 -13.91 -14.21 -0.41
C PRO A 204 -13.24 -15.58 -0.48
N GLU A 205 -13.50 -16.47 0.48
CA GLU A 205 -12.93 -17.83 0.51
C GLU A 205 -13.79 -18.81 -0.30
N LEU A 206 -15.11 -18.65 -0.24
CA LEU A 206 -16.08 -19.49 -0.94
C LEU A 206 -16.20 -19.19 -2.45
N LEU A 207 -15.96 -17.93 -2.83
CA LEU A 207 -16.23 -17.46 -4.18
C LEU A 207 -14.98 -17.48 -5.05
N THR A 208 -15.01 -18.30 -6.09
CA THR A 208 -13.95 -18.34 -7.10
C THR A 208 -14.06 -17.16 -8.05
N ARG A 209 -15.27 -16.88 -8.52
CA ARG A 209 -15.51 -15.83 -9.52
C ARG A 209 -16.93 -15.31 -9.41
N VAL A 210 -17.08 -14.00 -9.55
CA VAL A 210 -18.39 -13.34 -9.62
C VAL A 210 -18.44 -12.52 -10.90
N ILE A 211 -19.33 -12.84 -11.83
CA ILE A 211 -19.46 -12.14 -13.10
C ILE A 211 -20.64 -11.17 -13.02
N PHE A 212 -20.33 -9.88 -13.13
CA PHE A 212 -21.34 -8.83 -13.19
C PHE A 212 -21.69 -8.50 -14.65
N ASN A 213 -22.94 -8.74 -15.04
CA ASN A 213 -23.45 -8.46 -16.38
C ASN A 213 -24.13 -7.08 -16.45
N PRO A 214 -23.50 -6.07 -17.10
CA PRO A 214 -23.99 -4.69 -17.05
C PRO A 214 -25.31 -4.44 -17.79
N ASP A 215 -25.65 -5.25 -18.80
CA ASP A 215 -26.85 -5.07 -19.64
C ASP A 215 -28.14 -5.44 -18.89
N LEU A 216 -28.09 -6.54 -18.13
CA LEU A 216 -29.23 -7.09 -17.42
C LEU A 216 -29.19 -6.75 -15.91
N GLY A 217 -28.06 -6.24 -15.41
CA GLY A 217 -27.83 -6.04 -13.98
C GLY A 217 -27.75 -7.36 -13.20
N THR A 218 -27.55 -8.49 -13.90
CA THR A 218 -27.47 -9.82 -13.31
C THR A 218 -26.06 -10.10 -12.80
N VAL A 219 -25.98 -11.00 -11.82
CA VAL A 219 -24.72 -11.46 -11.24
C VAL A 219 -24.73 -12.97 -11.33
N GLU A 220 -23.71 -13.52 -11.98
CA GLU A 220 -23.45 -14.95 -12.01
C GLU A 220 -22.36 -15.24 -10.99
N ILE A 221 -22.58 -16.26 -10.16
CA ILE A 221 -21.71 -16.60 -9.04
C ILE A 221 -21.16 -17.99 -9.29
N GLU A 222 -19.83 -18.11 -9.32
CA GLU A 222 -19.11 -19.37 -9.37
C GLU A 222 -18.46 -19.61 -8.00
N CYS A 223 -18.88 -20.67 -7.32
CA CYS A 223 -18.34 -21.10 -6.04
C CYS A 223 -17.31 -22.22 -6.24
N ASP A 224 -16.34 -22.34 -5.32
CA ASP A 224 -15.49 -23.53 -5.26
C ASP A 224 -16.22 -24.64 -4.50
N GLU A 225 -16.58 -25.71 -5.21
CA GLU A 225 -17.28 -26.86 -4.64
C GLU A 225 -16.49 -27.51 -3.48
N ALA A 226 -15.16 -27.48 -3.53
CA ALA A 226 -14.31 -28.07 -2.50
C ALA A 226 -14.34 -27.25 -1.19
N GLU A 227 -14.30 -25.92 -1.29
CA GLU A 227 -14.36 -25.03 -0.12
C GLU A 227 -15.74 -25.06 0.53
N VAL A 228 -16.81 -25.11 -0.28
CA VAL A 228 -18.17 -25.26 0.23
C VAL A 228 -18.35 -26.58 0.98
N ARG A 229 -17.86 -27.70 0.43
CA ARG A 229 -17.89 -29.00 1.14
C ARG A 229 -17.04 -29.00 2.41
N GLY A 230 -15.92 -28.28 2.42
CA GLY A 230 -15.14 -28.08 3.64
C GLY A 230 -15.92 -27.34 4.72
N LEU A 231 -16.75 -26.37 4.31
CA LEU A 231 -17.57 -25.57 5.21
C LEU A 231 -18.78 -26.34 5.77
N THR A 232 -19.38 -27.23 4.98
CA THR A 232 -20.48 -28.11 5.43
C THR A 232 -19.97 -29.32 6.24
N ALA A 233 -18.74 -29.76 6.03
CA ALA A 233 -18.15 -30.91 6.72
C ALA A 233 -17.64 -30.61 8.14
N ASP A 234 -17.44 -29.34 8.51
CA ASP A 234 -16.84 -28.94 9.80
C ASP A 234 -17.88 -28.25 10.73
N PRO A 235 -18.60 -28.99 11.59
CA PRO A 235 -19.67 -28.45 12.44
C PRO A 235 -19.20 -27.50 13.55
N SER A 236 -17.89 -27.25 13.70
CA SER A 236 -17.32 -26.38 14.74
C SER A 236 -17.49 -24.88 14.50
N VAL A 237 -17.99 -24.44 13.34
CA VAL A 237 -18.26 -23.00 13.07
C VAL A 237 -19.49 -22.48 13.84
N SER A 238 -20.27 -23.37 14.46
CA SER A 238 -21.45 -23.04 15.27
C SER A 238 -21.14 -22.54 16.70
N SER A 239 -19.88 -22.55 17.13
CA SER A 239 -19.49 -22.38 18.53
C SER A 239 -18.35 -21.38 18.71
N ASP A 240 -18.58 -20.09 18.47
CA ASP A 240 -17.81 -18.97 19.10
C ASP A 240 -18.46 -17.60 18.81
#